data_AF-A0AAD4PQA4-F1
#
_entry.id   AF-A0AAD4PQA4-F1
#
_cell.length_a   1.000
_cell.length_b   1.000
_cell.length_c   1.000
_cell.angle_alpha   90.00
_cell.angle_beta   90.00
_cell.angle_gamma   90.00
#
_symmetry.space_group_name_H-M   'P 1'
#
loop_
_entity.id
_entity.type
_entity.pdbx_description
1 polymer ?
#
loop_
_entity_poly.entity_id
_entity_poly.type
_entity_poly.pdbx_seq_one_letter_code
_entity_poly.pdbx_strand_id
1 'polypeptide(L)'
;MSHANSSDDETDFKAVNTTNYERVQQKVAKISYADGIADGREKVFQNSFDLGYADGLRTGLELAKLQTFYDTLTPEEMNKELTKECESYNEMELQKATDKSHFKYLEHQTESLSVVSEKQKAYLDDLLHRCAKDLPITTSLLQNQIR
;
A
#
# COMPACT_ATOMS: atom_id res chain seq x y z
N MET A 1 64.52 31.53 39.14
CA MET A 1 63.32 31.79 39.96
C MET A 1 62.12 31.37 39.12
N SER A 2 61.67 30.14 39.30
CA SER A 2 60.49 29.53 38.69
C SER A 2 59.31 29.62 39.66
N HIS A 3 58.08 29.52 39.14
CA HIS A 3 56.75 29.63 39.77
C HIS A 3 56.11 31.01 39.58
N ALA A 4 54.84 31.15 39.17
CA ALA A 4 53.76 30.20 38.93
C ALA A 4 52.77 30.84 37.96
N ASN A 5 52.28 30.11 36.94
CA ASN A 5 51.07 30.49 36.19
C ASN A 5 50.49 29.32 35.39
N SER A 6 50.49 28.10 35.95
CA SER A 6 50.10 26.88 35.22
C SER A 6 48.83 26.18 35.74
N SER A 7 48.19 26.71 36.79
CA SER A 7 47.06 26.02 37.42
C SER A 7 45.69 26.48 36.95
N ASP A 8 45.58 27.69 36.39
CA ASP A 8 44.29 28.31 36.04
C ASP A 8 43.86 27.95 34.60
N ASP A 9 44.83 27.90 33.68
CA ASP A 9 44.62 27.52 32.28
C ASP A 9 44.18 26.04 32.11
N GLU A 10 44.65 25.14 32.98
CA GLU A 10 44.33 23.70 32.87
C GLU A 10 42.89 23.41 33.33
N THR A 11 42.40 24.16 34.31
CA THR A 11 40.99 24.15 34.76
C THR A 11 40.06 24.77 33.72
N ASP A 12 40.44 25.89 33.10
CA ASP A 12 39.62 26.54 32.07
C ASP A 12 39.55 25.69 30.78
N PHE A 13 40.67 25.08 30.39
CA PHE A 13 40.70 24.14 29.26
C PHE A 13 39.81 22.91 29.49
N LYS A 14 39.82 22.32 30.70
CA LYS A 14 38.91 21.21 31.03
C LYS A 14 37.44 21.64 31.05
N ALA A 15 37.14 22.82 31.56
CA ALA A 15 35.77 23.35 31.59
C ALA A 15 35.23 23.57 30.17
N VAL A 16 36.00 24.26 29.32
CA VAL A 16 35.65 24.50 27.92
C VAL A 16 35.51 23.20 27.14
N ASN A 17 36.38 22.21 27.35
CA ASN A 17 36.30 20.92 26.68
C ASN A 17 35.07 20.11 27.12
N THR A 18 34.73 20.14 28.41
CA THR A 18 33.53 19.46 28.93
C THR A 18 32.25 20.09 28.39
N THR A 19 32.15 21.43 28.41
CA THR A 19 30.98 22.14 27.85
C THR A 19 30.85 21.95 26.34
N ASN A 20 31.97 21.89 25.60
CA ASN A 20 31.94 21.58 24.17
C ASN A 20 31.50 20.14 23.90
N TYR A 21 31.99 19.18 24.69
CA TYR A 21 31.60 17.78 24.59
C TYR A 21 30.09 17.59 24.86
N GLU A 22 29.56 18.21 25.91
CA GLU A 22 28.12 18.20 26.22
C GLU A 22 27.29 18.82 25.09
N ARG A 23 27.75 19.94 24.51
CA ARG A 23 27.07 20.59 23.39
C ARG A 23 27.08 19.71 22.14
N VAL A 24 28.17 19.00 21.87
CA VAL A 24 28.25 18.04 20.75
C VAL A 24 27.28 16.87 21.00
N GLN A 25 27.27 16.29 22.21
CA GLN A 25 26.33 15.22 22.57
C GLN A 25 24.87 15.63 22.42
N GLN A 26 24.50 16.82 22.89
CA GLN A 26 23.13 17.35 22.74
C GLN A 26 22.74 17.57 21.27
N LYS A 27 23.67 18.08 20.45
CA LYS A 27 23.44 18.23 19.00
C LYS A 27 23.26 16.88 18.32
N VAL A 28 24.12 15.91 18.63
CA VAL A 28 24.02 14.54 18.11
C VAL A 28 22.68 13.92 18.51
N ALA A 29 22.30 13.98 19.79
CA ALA A 29 21.01 13.46 20.25
C ALA A 29 19.81 14.09 19.53
N LYS A 30 19.83 15.42 19.31
CA LYS A 30 18.78 16.13 18.58
C LYS A 30 18.72 15.71 17.10
N ILE A 31 19.87 15.57 16.45
CA ILE A 31 19.97 15.11 15.06
C ILE A 31 19.46 13.67 14.96
N SER A 32 19.96 12.76 15.81
CA SER A 32 19.54 11.36 15.83
C SER A 32 18.05 11.19 16.13
N TYR A 33 17.47 12.00 17.00
CA TYR A 33 16.03 12.00 17.23
C TYR A 33 15.25 12.49 16.00
N ALA A 34 15.69 13.57 15.37
CA ALA A 34 15.04 14.09 14.16
C ALA A 34 15.12 13.08 13.01
N ASP A 35 16.26 12.42 12.87
CA ASP A 35 16.51 11.37 11.87
C ASP A 35 15.63 10.13 12.14
N GLY A 36 15.57 9.66 13.39
CA GLY A 36 14.68 8.55 13.77
C GLY A 36 13.20 8.86 13.56
N ILE A 37 12.76 10.10 13.78
CA ILE A 37 11.40 10.54 13.46
C ILE A 37 11.18 10.58 11.94
N ALA A 38 12.18 11.00 11.16
CA ALA A 38 12.09 11.01 9.70
C ALA A 38 12.00 9.59 9.14
N ASP A 39 12.88 8.68 9.58
CA ASP A 39 12.87 7.26 9.21
C ASP A 39 11.56 6.58 9.62
N GLY A 40 11.06 6.87 10.82
CA GLY A 40 9.76 6.38 11.27
C GLY A 40 8.60 6.83 10.37
N ARG A 41 8.58 8.09 9.93
CA ARG A 41 7.56 8.57 8.97
C ARG A 41 7.69 7.91 7.61
N GLU A 42 8.91 7.78 7.10
CA GLU A 42 9.17 7.14 5.82
C GLU A 42 8.69 5.68 5.83
N LYS A 43 9.01 4.93 6.88
CA LYS A 43 8.55 3.55 7.04
C LYS A 43 7.02 3.44 7.05
N VAL A 44 6.33 4.33 7.76
CA VAL A 44 4.85 4.34 7.78
C VAL A 44 4.29 4.67 6.40
N PHE A 45 4.92 5.62 5.70
CA PHE A 45 4.53 5.98 4.33
C PHE A 45 4.71 4.80 3.37
N GLN A 46 5.88 4.16 3.36
CA GLN A 46 6.15 3.00 2.51
C GLN A 46 5.18 1.86 2.80
N ASN A 47 4.94 1.52 4.08
CA ASN A 47 3.94 0.51 4.43
C ASN A 47 2.53 0.86 3.92
N SER A 48 2.15 2.14 3.94
CA SER A 48 0.86 2.58 3.42
C SER A 48 0.77 2.52 1.90
N PHE A 49 1.86 2.86 1.22
CA PHE A 49 1.98 2.76 -0.21
C PHE A 49 1.93 1.30 -0.67
N ASP A 50 2.74 0.43 -0.06
CA ASP A 50 2.81 -0.99 -0.38
C ASP A 50 1.45 -1.67 -0.22
N LEU A 51 0.74 -1.40 0.87
CA LEU A 51 -0.57 -1.99 1.10
C LEU A 51 -1.61 -1.48 0.10
N GLY A 52 -1.66 -0.16 -0.12
CA GLY A 52 -2.57 0.44 -1.09
C GLY A 52 -2.29 -0.04 -2.52
N TYR A 53 -1.02 -0.19 -2.88
CA TYR A 53 -0.59 -0.73 -4.16
C TYR A 53 -0.99 -2.19 -4.32
N ALA A 54 -0.75 -3.04 -3.32
CA ALA A 54 -1.13 -4.45 -3.36
C ALA A 54 -2.64 -4.64 -3.52
N ASP A 55 -3.43 -3.89 -2.74
CA ASP A 55 -4.89 -3.96 -2.80
C ASP A 55 -5.43 -3.43 -4.14
N GLY A 56 -4.87 -2.31 -4.64
CA GLY A 56 -5.24 -1.73 -5.92
C GLY A 56 -4.86 -2.61 -7.10
N LEU A 57 -3.65 -3.19 -7.09
CA LEU A 57 -3.19 -4.11 -8.12
C LEU A 57 -4.05 -5.38 -8.17
N ARG A 58 -4.36 -5.97 -7.01
CA ARG A 58 -5.23 -7.14 -6.93
C ARG A 58 -6.61 -6.84 -7.52
N THR A 59 -7.21 -5.71 -7.11
CA THR A 59 -8.53 -5.28 -7.58
C THR A 59 -8.52 -5.06 -9.11
N GLY A 60 -7.55 -4.31 -9.61
CA GLY A 60 -7.44 -4.00 -11.03
C GLY A 60 -7.21 -5.24 -11.88
N LEU A 61 -6.34 -6.16 -11.44
CA LEU A 61 -6.01 -7.37 -12.18
C LEU A 61 -7.19 -8.34 -12.25
N GLU A 62 -7.93 -8.55 -11.16
CA GLU A 62 -9.08 -9.45 -11.15
C GLU A 62 -10.23 -8.93 -12.04
N LEU A 63 -10.51 -7.63 -12.00
CA LEU A 63 -11.52 -7.02 -12.87
C LEU A 63 -11.07 -7.00 -14.34
N ALA A 64 -9.80 -6.70 -14.60
CA ALA A 64 -9.27 -6.68 -15.96
C ALA A 64 -9.30 -8.06 -16.62
N LYS A 65 -9.06 -9.16 -15.88
CA LYS A 65 -9.19 -10.53 -16.42
C LYS A 65 -10.58 -10.79 -16.97
N LEU A 66 -11.62 -10.47 -16.19
CA LEU A 66 -13.00 -10.66 -16.60
C LEU A 66 -13.33 -9.77 -17.81
N GLN A 67 -12.98 -8.49 -17.73
CA GLN A 67 -13.25 -7.55 -18.82
C GLN A 67 -12.57 -7.98 -20.12
N THR A 68 -11.28 -8.28 -20.06
CA THR A 68 -10.51 -8.68 -21.25
C THR A 68 -10.98 -10.01 -21.83
N PHE A 69 -11.45 -10.95 -21.01
CA PHE A 69 -12.00 -12.20 -21.49
C PHE A 69 -13.21 -11.96 -22.40
N TYR A 70 -14.19 -11.16 -21.96
CA TYR A 70 -15.36 -10.85 -22.79
C TYR A 70 -15.05 -9.90 -23.96
N ASP A 71 -14.10 -8.97 -23.80
CA ASP A 71 -13.66 -8.07 -24.86
C ASP A 71 -12.93 -8.81 -26.01
N THR A 72 -12.28 -9.93 -25.71
CA THR A 72 -11.49 -10.71 -26.71
C THR A 72 -12.23 -11.91 -27.28
N LEU A 73 -13.45 -12.18 -26.78
CA LEU A 73 -14.22 -13.35 -27.15
C LEU A 73 -14.69 -13.25 -28.60
N THR A 74 -14.33 -14.23 -29.43
CA THR A 74 -14.73 -14.26 -30.84
C THR A 74 -16.05 -15.00 -31.04
N PRO A 75 -16.83 -14.70 -32.10
CA PRO A 75 -18.07 -15.43 -32.39
C PRO A 75 -17.88 -16.95 -32.57
N GLU A 76 -16.69 -17.38 -32.98
CA GLU A 76 -16.34 -18.81 -33.17
C GLU A 76 -16.17 -19.54 -31.83
N GLU A 77 -15.79 -18.82 -30.77
CA GLU A 77 -15.62 -19.34 -29.41
C GLU A 77 -16.93 -19.30 -28.60
N MET A 78 -17.94 -18.57 -29.09
CA MET A 78 -19.24 -18.45 -28.44
C MET A 78 -20.08 -19.72 -28.60
N ASN A 79 -20.13 -20.52 -27.54
CA ASN A 79 -21.16 -21.55 -27.38
C ASN A 79 -22.42 -20.96 -26.71
N LYS A 80 -23.54 -21.70 -26.75
CA LYS A 80 -24.84 -21.25 -26.21
C LYS A 80 -24.82 -20.90 -24.72
N GLU A 81 -23.94 -21.52 -23.94
CA GLU A 81 -23.81 -21.26 -22.50
C GLU A 81 -22.99 -19.99 -22.25
N LEU A 82 -21.91 -19.81 -23.00
CA LEU A 82 -21.04 -18.63 -22.94
C LEU A 82 -21.73 -17.37 -23.48
N THR A 83 -22.63 -17.51 -24.46
CA THR A 83 -23.50 -16.40 -24.90
C THR A 83 -24.38 -15.90 -23.76
N LYS A 84 -24.97 -16.81 -22.97
CA LYS A 84 -25.80 -16.43 -21.81
C LYS A 84 -24.97 -15.75 -20.73
N GLU A 85 -23.77 -16.25 -20.45
CA GLU A 85 -22.88 -15.57 -19.50
C GLU A 85 -22.44 -14.20 -20.01
N CYS A 86 -22.20 -14.02 -21.32
CA CYS A 86 -21.89 -12.72 -21.88
C CYS A 86 -23.04 -11.72 -21.70
N GLU A 87 -24.29 -12.18 -21.91
CA GLU A 87 -25.49 -11.38 -21.60
C GLU A 87 -25.53 -11.02 -20.10
N SER A 88 -25.34 -11.99 -19.20
CA SER A 88 -25.30 -11.75 -17.76
C SER A 88 -24.17 -10.78 -17.35
N TYR A 89 -22.97 -10.91 -17.94
CA TYR A 89 -21.85 -10.00 -17.70
C TYR A 89 -22.21 -8.56 -18.08
N ASN A 90 -22.87 -8.36 -19.22
CA ASN A 90 -23.33 -7.04 -19.65
C ASN A 90 -24.42 -6.48 -18.72
N GLU A 91 -25.33 -7.32 -18.23
CA GLU A 91 -26.38 -6.94 -17.26
C GLU A 91 -25.83 -6.55 -15.89
N MET A 92 -24.66 -7.07 -15.50
CA MET A 92 -24.01 -6.70 -14.23
C MET A 92 -23.49 -5.26 -14.21
N GLU A 93 -23.37 -4.59 -15.37
CA GLU A 93 -22.87 -3.22 -15.53
C GLU A 93 -21.58 -2.96 -14.72
N LEU A 94 -20.67 -3.96 -14.72
CA LEU A 94 -19.41 -3.86 -13.99
C LEU A 94 -18.62 -2.67 -14.50
N GLN A 95 -18.27 -1.78 -13.57
CA GLN A 95 -17.43 -0.64 -13.87
C GLN A 95 -16.03 -1.12 -14.29
N LYS A 96 -15.32 -0.26 -15.03
CA LYS A 96 -13.95 -0.56 -15.46
C LYS A 96 -13.06 -0.79 -14.24
N ALA A 97 -12.05 -1.65 -14.38
CA ALA A 97 -11.09 -1.95 -13.32
C ALA A 97 -10.43 -0.70 -12.65
N THR A 98 -10.33 0.41 -13.37
CA THR A 98 -9.77 1.69 -12.89
C THR A 98 -10.80 2.63 -12.27
N ASP A 99 -12.07 2.23 -12.21
CA ASP A 99 -13.13 3.09 -11.70
C ASP A 99 -13.01 3.31 -10.19
N LYS A 100 -13.30 4.54 -9.76
CA LYS A 100 -13.15 4.97 -8.36
C LYS A 100 -14.05 4.19 -7.41
N SER A 101 -15.19 3.68 -7.88
CA SER A 101 -16.13 2.90 -7.07
C SER A 101 -15.54 1.60 -6.53
N HIS A 102 -14.48 1.08 -7.15
CA HIS A 102 -13.79 -0.12 -6.68
C HIS A 102 -12.85 0.14 -5.50
N PHE A 103 -12.61 1.39 -5.12
CA PHE A 103 -11.55 1.75 -4.18
C PHE A 103 -12.11 2.27 -2.84
N LYS A 104 -12.17 1.39 -1.85
CA LYS A 104 -12.75 1.66 -0.52
C LYS A 104 -11.98 2.66 0.33
N TYR A 105 -10.72 2.95 -0.01
CA TYR A 105 -9.98 4.03 0.64
C TYR A 105 -10.60 5.41 0.41
N LEU A 106 -11.35 5.61 -0.69
CA LEU A 106 -12.04 6.88 -0.96
C LEU A 106 -13.24 7.10 -0.02
N GLU A 107 -13.87 6.02 0.42
CA GLU A 107 -15.06 6.00 1.30
C GLU A 107 -14.68 6.01 2.79
N HIS A 108 -13.49 5.50 3.15
CA HIS A 108 -13.07 5.25 4.53
C HIS A 108 -11.80 6.01 4.94
N GLN A 109 -11.67 7.28 4.53
CA GLN A 109 -10.46 8.10 4.73
C GLN A 109 -10.09 8.36 6.20
N THR A 110 -11.04 8.23 7.12
CA THR A 110 -10.83 8.47 8.57
C THR A 110 -10.45 7.20 9.33
N GLU A 111 -10.47 6.03 8.68
CA GLU A 111 -10.20 4.75 9.30
C GLU A 111 -8.71 4.38 9.17
N SER A 112 -8.24 3.49 10.06
CA SER A 112 -6.87 2.98 9.94
C SER A 112 -6.70 2.19 8.65
N LEU A 113 -5.51 2.30 8.05
CA LEU A 113 -5.14 1.63 6.82
C LEU A 113 -5.45 0.12 6.82
N SER A 114 -5.24 -0.58 7.94
CA SER A 114 -5.54 -2.02 8.04
C SER A 114 -7.02 -2.33 7.84
N VAL A 115 -7.90 -1.54 8.46
CA VAL A 115 -9.36 -1.69 8.34
C VAL A 115 -9.83 -1.36 6.93
N VAL A 116 -9.26 -0.32 6.31
CA VAL A 116 -9.55 0.02 4.91
C VAL A 116 -9.14 -1.13 3.98
N SER A 117 -7.97 -1.73 4.20
CA SER A 117 -7.49 -2.89 3.42
C SER A 117 -8.39 -4.11 3.60
N GLU A 118 -8.84 -4.40 4.82
CA GLU A 118 -9.79 -5.48 5.09
C GLU A 118 -11.12 -5.26 4.36
N LYS A 119 -11.64 -4.03 4.38
CA LYS A 119 -12.85 -3.66 3.63
C LYS A 119 -12.67 -3.75 2.12
N GLN A 120 -11.50 -3.38 1.61
CA GLN A 120 -11.17 -3.51 0.19
C GLN A 120 -11.14 -4.99 -0.23
N LYS A 121 -10.53 -5.85 0.60
CA LYS A 121 -10.50 -7.31 0.38
C LYS A 121 -11.90 -7.90 0.41
N ALA A 122 -12.70 -7.58 1.44
CA ALA A 122 -14.08 -8.04 1.55
C ALA A 122 -14.93 -7.61 0.35
N TYR A 123 -14.80 -6.35 -0.07
CA TYR A 123 -15.47 -5.84 -1.26
C TYR A 123 -15.12 -6.65 -2.52
N LEU A 124 -13.82 -6.90 -2.74
CA LEU A 124 -13.37 -7.65 -3.89
C LEU A 124 -13.82 -9.11 -3.83
N ASP A 125 -13.72 -9.75 -2.66
CA ASP A 125 -14.14 -11.14 -2.47
C ASP A 125 -15.66 -11.29 -2.70
N ASP A 126 -16.49 -10.34 -2.22
CA ASP A 126 -17.93 -10.30 -2.48
C ASP A 126 -18.26 -10.07 -3.96
N LEU A 127 -17.50 -9.21 -4.64
CA LEU A 127 -17.65 -8.98 -6.09
C LEU A 127 -17.30 -10.25 -6.87
N LEU A 128 -16.17 -10.89 -6.56
CA LEU A 128 -15.74 -12.12 -7.20
C LEU A 128 -16.69 -13.28 -6.91
N HIS A 129 -17.28 -13.34 -5.71
CA HIS A 129 -18.28 -14.33 -5.38
C HIS A 129 -19.55 -14.15 -6.23
N ARG A 130 -20.01 -12.91 -6.44
CA ARG A 130 -21.12 -12.61 -7.36
C ARG A 130 -20.77 -13.01 -8.80
N CYS A 131 -19.57 -12.65 -9.27
CA CYS A 131 -19.10 -13.07 -10.59
C CYS A 131 -19.05 -14.60 -10.72
N ALA A 132 -18.61 -15.33 -9.69
CA ALA A 132 -18.57 -16.79 -9.74
C ALA A 132 -19.95 -17.45 -9.77
N LYS A 133 -20.94 -16.79 -9.16
CA LYS A 133 -22.33 -17.24 -9.18
C LYS A 133 -22.99 -16.98 -10.54
N ASP A 134 -22.78 -15.81 -11.10
CA ASP A 134 -23.48 -15.36 -12.31
C ASP A 134 -22.72 -15.75 -13.60
N LEU A 135 -21.40 -15.94 -13.51
CA LEU A 135 -20.47 -16.28 -14.61
C LEU A 135 -19.60 -17.52 -14.27
N PRO A 136 -20.21 -18.67 -13.94
CA PRO A 136 -19.51 -19.85 -13.44
C PRO A 136 -18.48 -20.46 -14.42
N ILE A 137 -18.74 -20.45 -15.72
CA ILE A 137 -17.85 -20.99 -16.76
C ILE A 137 -16.60 -20.12 -16.83
N THR A 138 -16.79 -18.82 -16.99
CA THR A 138 -15.70 -17.85 -17.13
C THR A 138 -14.82 -17.82 -15.88
N THR A 139 -15.43 -17.77 -14.70
CA THR A 139 -14.68 -17.74 -13.43
C THR A 139 -13.94 -19.05 -13.16
N SER A 140 -14.54 -20.21 -13.45
CA SER A 140 -13.85 -21.51 -13.37
C SER A 140 -12.64 -21.56 -14.33
N LEU A 141 -12.80 -21.06 -15.56
CA LEU A 141 -11.73 -21.02 -16.54
C LEU A 141 -10.56 -20.14 -16.07
N LEU A 142 -10.84 -18.93 -15.58
CA LEU A 142 -9.82 -18.00 -15.09
C LEU A 142 -9.13 -18.50 -13.81
N GLN A 143 -9.82 -19.24 -12.95
CA GLN A 143 -9.22 -19.85 -11.74
C GLN A 143 -8.29 -21.03 -12.09
N ASN A 144 -8.63 -21.82 -13.12
CA ASN A 144 -7.84 -22.99 -13.51
C ASN A 144 -6.50 -22.63 -14.20
N GLN A 145 -6.32 -21.39 -14.67
CA GLN A 145 -5.08 -20.91 -15.30
C GLN A 145 -4.01 -20.45 -14.29
N ILE A 146 -4.30 -20.46 -12.97
CA ILE A 146 -3.38 -20.03 -11.91
C ILE A 146 -2.69 -21.25 -11.23
N ARG A 147 -2.44 -22.34 -11.97
CA ARG A 147 -1.69 -23.51 -11.49
C ARG A 147 -0.31 -23.62 -12.09
#